data_AF-A0A2Y9BC07-F1
#
_entry.id   AF-A0A2Y9BC07-F1
#
_cell.length_a   1.000
_cell.length_b   1.000
_cell.length_c   1.000
_cell.angle_alpha   90.00
_cell.angle_beta   90.00
_cell.angle_gamma   90.00
#
_symmetry.space_group_name_H-M   'P 1'
#
loop_
_entity.id
_entity.type
_entity.pdbx_description
1 polymer ?
#
loop_
_entity_poly.entity_id
_entity_poly.type
_entity_poly.pdbx_seq_one_letter_code
_entity_poly.pdbx_strand_id
1 'polypeptide(L)'
;MKKGTISLFGLVLVLIMTVVLTGCSSNKSADSGQTGDSSDKAQSNAANSSETPSPEPPELQPEENPPSQNTDDSIELSGYMNEESLPSMVQELGLTKAEGEQFGELGERFEGNGISVEWQPSSGTNPSIPITVQCSDNYSVSMQGVSCGNSYEDTKSSLLQNGWRAVGTDTKHPNSFLMETDNNERFLISLTLDSSDSVSEWDWCNWPQGNLVVQ
;
A
#
# COMPACT_ATOMS: atom_id res chain seq x y z
N MET A 1 -60.01 -1.78 18.94
CA MET A 1 -59.96 -2.95 18.03
C MET A 1 -59.31 -2.51 16.73
N LYS A 2 -58.44 -3.37 16.20
CA LYS A 2 -57.53 -3.22 15.05
C LYS A 2 -58.19 -2.65 13.79
N LYS A 3 -57.42 -1.91 12.98
CA LYS A 3 -56.85 -2.37 11.69
C LYS A 3 -55.91 -1.32 11.10
N GLY A 4 -54.67 -1.74 10.85
CA GLY A 4 -53.66 -0.97 10.16
C GLY A 4 -53.73 -1.13 8.64
N THR A 5 -52.93 -0.32 7.97
CA THR A 5 -52.61 -0.45 6.54
C THR A 5 -51.10 -0.28 6.41
N ILE A 6 -50.44 -1.39 6.11
CA ILE A 6 -49.02 -1.47 5.74
C ILE A 6 -48.96 -1.07 4.27
N SER A 7 -48.25 0.01 3.95
CA SER A 7 -47.94 0.39 2.58
C SER A 7 -46.68 -0.36 2.16
N LEU A 8 -46.86 -1.25 1.18
CA LEU A 8 -45.89 -2.23 0.72
C LEU A 8 -45.62 -1.96 -0.77
N PHE A 9 -44.71 -1.05 -1.14
CA PHE A 9 -44.20 -0.99 -2.52
C PHE A 9 -42.84 -0.30 -2.56
N GLY A 10 -41.82 -1.01 -3.03
CA GLY A 10 -40.50 -0.44 -3.30
C GLY A 10 -39.34 -1.44 -3.24
N LEU A 11 -39.57 -2.73 -3.50
CA LEU A 11 -38.49 -3.70 -3.70
C LEU A 11 -37.83 -3.40 -5.06
N VAL A 12 -36.76 -2.60 -5.07
CA VAL A 12 -35.92 -2.39 -6.25
C VAL A 12 -35.04 -3.63 -6.42
N LEU A 13 -35.30 -4.32 -7.52
CA LEU A 13 -34.71 -5.59 -7.92
C LEU A 13 -33.33 -5.29 -8.54
N VAL A 14 -32.25 -5.53 -7.79
CA VAL A 14 -30.87 -5.41 -8.30
C VAL A 14 -30.55 -6.65 -9.15
N LEU A 15 -30.53 -6.45 -10.46
CA LEU A 15 -30.18 -7.45 -11.47
C LEU A 15 -28.65 -7.56 -11.53
N ILE A 16 -28.07 -8.55 -10.84
CA ILE A 16 -26.65 -8.88 -10.93
C ILE A 16 -26.43 -9.59 -12.27
N MET A 17 -25.90 -8.86 -13.26
CA MET A 17 -25.35 -9.44 -14.49
C MET A 17 -24.00 -10.06 -14.19
N THR A 18 -23.99 -11.39 -14.11
CA THR A 18 -22.79 -12.23 -14.06
C THR A 18 -22.03 -12.11 -15.38
N VAL A 19 -20.86 -11.45 -15.37
CA VAL A 19 -19.87 -11.63 -16.44
C VAL A 19 -19.09 -12.91 -16.16
N VAL A 20 -19.48 -13.98 -16.86
CA VAL A 20 -18.71 -15.22 -16.94
C VAL A 20 -17.58 -15.00 -17.95
N LEU A 21 -16.37 -14.69 -17.47
CA LEU A 21 -15.18 -14.82 -18.29
C LEU A 21 -14.78 -16.28 -18.36
N THR A 22 -15.17 -16.89 -19.48
CA THR A 22 -14.72 -18.20 -19.94
C THR A 22 -13.30 -18.05 -20.46
N GLY A 23 -12.33 -18.66 -19.77
CA GLY A 23 -10.92 -18.68 -20.16
C GLY A 23 -10.30 -20.04 -19.92
N CYS A 24 -10.80 -21.09 -20.59
CA CYS A 24 -10.13 -22.38 -20.68
C CYS A 24 -9.83 -22.69 -22.15
N SER A 25 -8.56 -22.88 -22.50
CA SER A 25 -8.01 -24.02 -23.27
C SER A 25 -6.61 -23.64 -23.78
N SER A 26 -5.56 -24.16 -23.14
CA SER A 26 -4.76 -25.35 -23.52
C SER A 26 -3.60 -25.05 -24.46
N ASN A 27 -2.38 -25.35 -24.02
CA ASN A 27 -1.68 -26.49 -24.63
C ASN A 27 -0.63 -27.10 -23.70
N LYS A 28 -0.92 -28.37 -23.42
CA LYS A 28 -0.08 -29.41 -22.87
C LYS A 28 0.90 -29.84 -23.97
N SER A 29 2.20 -29.85 -23.71
CA SER A 29 3.14 -30.67 -24.47
C SER A 29 3.78 -31.68 -23.54
N ALA A 30 3.75 -32.92 -24.01
CA ALA A 30 4.15 -34.12 -23.32
C ALA A 30 5.67 -34.33 -23.37
N ASP A 31 6.15 -34.93 -22.28
CA ASP A 31 7.12 -36.02 -22.19
C ASP A 31 7.50 -36.74 -23.52
N SER A 32 8.80 -36.86 -23.74
CA SER A 32 9.40 -38.13 -24.21
C SER A 32 10.89 -38.15 -23.84
N GLY A 33 11.27 -39.00 -22.89
CA GLY A 33 12.66 -39.38 -22.69
C GLY A 33 13.17 -40.27 -23.83
N GLN A 34 14.48 -40.19 -24.14
CA GLN A 34 15.25 -41.38 -24.48
C GLN A 34 16.75 -41.19 -24.23
N THR A 35 17.29 -42.21 -23.57
CA THR A 35 18.66 -42.62 -23.28
C THR A 35 19.64 -42.61 -24.46
N GLY A 36 20.93 -42.41 -24.17
CA GLY A 36 22.03 -42.80 -25.06
C GLY A 36 23.41 -42.45 -24.51
N ASP A 37 24.02 -43.42 -23.83
CA ASP A 37 25.41 -43.44 -23.34
C ASP A 37 26.39 -43.90 -24.45
N SER A 38 27.69 -43.74 -24.19
CA SER A 38 28.88 -44.32 -24.83
C SER A 38 29.72 -43.47 -25.80
N SER A 39 30.74 -42.87 -25.21
CA SER A 39 32.17 -43.27 -25.29
C SER A 39 33.04 -43.02 -26.54
N ASP A 40 34.21 -42.45 -26.19
CA ASP A 40 35.56 -42.65 -26.74
C ASP A 40 35.86 -42.03 -28.13
N LYS A 41 37.00 -41.37 -28.36
CA LYS A 41 38.35 -41.78 -27.94
C LYS A 41 39.39 -40.68 -28.27
N ALA A 42 40.51 -40.79 -27.55
CA ALA A 42 41.89 -40.59 -28.01
C ALA A 42 42.60 -39.24 -27.78
N GLN A 43 43.42 -39.27 -26.71
CA GLN A 43 44.89 -39.29 -26.79
C GLN A 43 45.63 -37.94 -26.90
N SER A 44 46.38 -37.61 -25.85
CA SER A 44 47.77 -37.15 -25.95
C SER A 44 48.44 -37.07 -24.57
N ASN A 45 49.65 -37.61 -24.47
CA ASN A 45 50.55 -37.55 -23.31
C ASN A 45 51.67 -36.54 -23.60
N ALA A 46 52.29 -36.07 -22.52
CA ALA A 46 53.61 -35.42 -22.41
C ALA A 46 53.67 -33.87 -22.52
N ALA A 47 53.76 -33.28 -21.33
CA ALA A 47 54.70 -32.26 -20.88
C ALA A 47 55.34 -31.32 -21.93
N ASN A 48 54.99 -30.03 -21.82
CA ASN A 48 55.99 -28.97 -21.90
C ASN A 48 55.52 -27.77 -21.08
N SER A 49 56.34 -27.35 -20.10
CA SER A 49 56.16 -26.12 -19.33
C SER A 49 56.34 -24.91 -20.25
N SER A 50 55.38 -23.99 -20.23
CA SER A 50 55.63 -22.57 -20.50
C SER A 50 54.53 -21.77 -19.82
N GLU A 51 54.90 -21.07 -18.74
CA GLU A 51 54.05 -20.09 -18.07
C GLU A 51 53.60 -19.02 -19.07
N THR A 52 52.29 -18.81 -19.17
CA THR A 52 51.68 -17.64 -19.84
C THR A 52 50.68 -17.06 -18.85
N PRO A 53 50.72 -15.74 -18.54
CA PRO A 53 49.84 -15.16 -17.55
C PRO A 53 48.40 -15.15 -18.06
N SER A 54 47.49 -15.68 -17.24
CA SER A 54 46.04 -15.67 -17.47
C SER A 54 45.52 -14.23 -17.47
N PRO A 55 44.68 -13.81 -18.43
CA PRO A 55 44.04 -12.50 -18.36
C PRO A 55 42.99 -12.51 -17.24
N GLU A 56 43.04 -11.47 -16.42
CA GLU A 56 42.10 -11.20 -15.33
C GLU A 56 40.69 -10.92 -15.91
N PRO A 57 39.60 -11.47 -15.34
CA PRO A 57 38.24 -11.14 -15.76
C PRO A 57 37.98 -9.64 -15.56
N PRO A 58 37.26 -8.96 -16.47
CA PRO A 58 36.94 -7.55 -16.29
C PRO A 58 36.10 -7.37 -15.02
N GLU A 59 36.59 -6.50 -14.13
CA GLU A 59 35.93 -6.05 -12.92
C GLU A 59 34.55 -5.47 -13.30
N LEU A 60 33.47 -6.16 -12.89
CA LEU A 60 32.12 -5.65 -13.07
C LEU A 60 32.00 -4.37 -12.25
N GLN A 61 31.82 -3.24 -12.92
CA GLN A 61 31.45 -2.00 -12.26
C GLN A 61 30.15 -2.24 -11.48
N PRO A 62 30.03 -1.76 -10.23
CA PRO A 62 28.77 -1.86 -9.51
C PRO A 62 27.68 -1.15 -10.33
N GLU A 63 26.59 -1.86 -10.64
CA GLU A 63 25.36 -1.20 -11.09
C GLU A 63 25.02 -0.12 -10.05
N GLU A 64 24.86 1.12 -10.50
CA GLU A 64 24.23 2.18 -9.71
C GLU A 64 22.83 1.68 -9.35
N ASN A 65 22.68 1.19 -8.12
CA ASN A 65 21.36 1.09 -7.51
C ASN A 65 20.70 2.47 -7.60
N PRO A 66 19.41 2.57 -7.95
CA PRO A 66 18.69 3.84 -7.87
C PRO A 66 18.87 4.42 -6.46
N PRO A 67 18.94 5.75 -6.32
CA PRO A 67 19.23 6.37 -5.04
C PRO A 67 18.23 5.88 -4.01
N SER A 68 18.73 5.20 -2.98
CA SER A 68 17.97 4.96 -1.77
C SER A 68 17.71 6.33 -1.15
N GLN A 69 16.54 6.90 -1.44
CA GLN A 69 16.11 8.13 -0.81
C GLN A 69 15.90 7.79 0.67
N ASN A 70 16.78 8.32 1.52
CA ASN A 70 16.61 8.24 2.96
C ASN A 70 15.24 8.83 3.32
N THR A 71 14.39 8.03 3.95
CA THR A 71 13.10 8.48 4.49
C THR A 71 13.25 9.41 5.70
N ASP A 72 14.48 9.74 6.11
CA ASP A 72 14.76 10.69 7.20
C ASP A 72 14.43 12.16 6.83
N ASP A 73 14.28 12.46 5.54
CA ASP A 73 13.96 13.82 5.05
C ASP A 73 12.46 14.03 4.78
N SER A 74 11.60 13.03 5.04
CA SER A 74 10.15 13.17 4.84
C SER A 74 9.51 14.05 5.90
N ILE A 75 8.55 14.88 5.49
CA ILE A 75 7.74 15.68 6.41
C ILE A 75 6.74 14.75 7.12
N GLU A 76 6.86 14.60 8.42
CA GLU A 76 5.96 13.78 9.24
C GLU A 76 4.64 14.51 9.53
N LEU A 77 3.54 13.97 9.01
CA LEU A 77 2.24 14.63 9.01
C LEU A 77 1.45 14.47 10.32
N SER A 78 1.80 13.51 11.18
CA SER A 78 1.06 13.25 12.43
C SER A 78 0.94 14.48 13.33
N GLY A 79 1.92 15.39 13.31
CA GLY A 79 1.87 16.66 14.05
C GLY A 79 0.78 17.64 13.60
N TYR A 80 0.25 17.47 12.39
CA TYR A 80 -0.76 18.35 11.80
C TYR A 80 -2.20 17.82 11.92
N MET A 81 -2.40 16.62 12.46
CA MET A 81 -3.71 15.93 12.47
C MET A 81 -4.70 16.49 13.52
N ASN A 82 -4.90 17.80 13.48
CA ASN A 82 -5.85 18.57 14.28
C ASN A 82 -6.35 19.78 13.47
N GLU A 83 -7.57 20.24 13.74
CA GLU A 83 -8.24 21.30 12.97
C GLU A 83 -7.43 22.61 12.86
N GLU A 84 -6.70 22.98 13.91
CA GLU A 84 -5.90 24.22 13.91
C GLU A 84 -4.68 24.14 12.98
N SER A 85 -4.10 22.95 12.81
CA SER A 85 -2.84 22.76 12.07
C SER A 85 -3.05 22.39 10.60
N LEU A 86 -4.18 21.76 10.26
CA LEU A 86 -4.49 21.33 8.89
C LEU A 86 -4.36 22.44 7.83
N PRO A 87 -4.84 23.69 8.05
CA PRO A 87 -4.68 24.75 7.06
C PRO A 87 -3.21 25.10 6.78
N SER A 88 -2.36 25.07 7.81
CA SER A 88 -0.93 25.35 7.65
C SER A 88 -0.21 24.23 6.90
N MET A 89 -0.58 22.96 7.16
CA MET A 89 -0.08 21.80 6.43
C MET A 89 -0.41 21.90 4.94
N VAL A 90 -1.68 22.20 4.61
CA VAL A 90 -2.15 22.40 3.24
C VAL A 90 -1.34 23.47 2.52
N GLN A 91 -1.07 24.59 3.19
CA GLN A 91 -0.27 25.68 2.65
C GLN A 91 1.20 25.26 2.44
N GLU A 92 1.80 24.60 3.42
CA GLU A 92 3.20 24.15 3.38
C GLU A 92 3.44 23.14 2.26
N LEU A 93 2.52 22.20 2.09
CA LEU A 93 2.56 21.18 1.03
C LEU A 93 2.12 21.72 -0.34
N GLY A 94 1.63 22.96 -0.41
CA GLY A 94 1.16 23.59 -1.65
C GLY A 94 -0.06 22.90 -2.26
N LEU A 95 -0.94 22.34 -1.43
CA LEU A 95 -2.14 21.64 -1.89
C LEU A 95 -3.23 22.63 -2.32
N THR A 96 -4.03 22.22 -3.29
CA THR A 96 -5.09 23.04 -3.87
C THR A 96 -6.47 22.52 -3.46
N LYS A 97 -7.43 23.44 -3.26
CA LYS A 97 -8.79 23.05 -2.89
C LYS A 97 -9.41 22.19 -3.99
N ALA A 98 -10.05 21.10 -3.60
CA ALA A 98 -10.76 20.20 -4.50
C ALA A 98 -12.17 19.91 -3.99
N GLU A 99 -12.99 19.27 -4.83
CA GLU A 99 -14.32 18.78 -4.42
C GLU A 99 -14.15 17.68 -3.37
N GLY A 100 -15.02 17.69 -2.35
CA GLY A 100 -15.02 16.68 -1.28
C GLY A 100 -15.50 15.32 -1.77
N GLU A 101 -14.92 14.26 -1.23
CA GLU A 101 -15.23 12.88 -1.63
C GLU A 101 -15.87 12.13 -0.47
N GLN A 102 -15.13 11.92 0.62
CA GLN A 102 -15.56 11.08 1.73
C GLN A 102 -16.61 11.75 2.61
N PHE A 103 -16.51 13.07 2.80
CA PHE A 103 -17.47 13.85 3.58
C PHE A 103 -18.37 14.71 2.68
N GLY A 104 -18.18 14.66 1.36
CA GLY A 104 -18.96 15.42 0.38
C GLY A 104 -18.94 16.92 0.68
N GLU A 105 -20.11 17.56 0.66
CA GLU A 105 -20.25 19.01 0.91
C GLU A 105 -19.87 19.44 2.35
N LEU A 106 -19.77 18.50 3.28
CA LEU A 106 -19.34 18.77 4.66
C LEU A 106 -17.82 18.74 4.81
N GLY A 107 -17.11 18.22 3.81
CA GLY A 107 -15.67 18.04 3.81
C GLY A 107 -14.90 19.23 3.28
N GLU A 108 -13.74 19.45 3.87
CA GLU A 108 -12.69 20.29 3.34
C GLU A 108 -11.61 19.41 2.70
N ARG A 109 -11.65 19.27 1.37
CA ARG A 109 -10.67 18.49 0.60
C ARG A 109 -9.65 19.37 -0.10
N PHE A 110 -8.39 18.95 -0.04
CA PHE A 110 -7.27 19.56 -0.73
C PHE A 110 -6.37 18.47 -1.32
N GLU A 111 -5.89 18.69 -2.54
CA GLU A 111 -5.05 17.73 -3.25
C GLU A 111 -3.91 18.42 -4.02
N GLY A 112 -2.84 17.68 -4.26
CA GLY A 112 -1.69 18.12 -5.03
C GLY A 112 -0.47 17.24 -4.80
N ASN A 113 0.39 17.12 -5.81
CA ASN A 113 1.66 16.39 -5.71
C ASN A 113 1.53 14.95 -5.19
N GLY A 114 0.46 14.23 -5.53
CA GLY A 114 0.23 12.85 -5.03
C GLY A 114 -0.26 12.77 -3.59
N ILE A 115 -0.63 13.88 -2.96
CA ILE A 115 -1.20 13.95 -1.61
C ILE A 115 -2.64 14.42 -1.70
N SER A 116 -3.53 13.76 -0.96
CA SER A 116 -4.91 14.19 -0.73
C SER A 116 -5.17 14.26 0.77
N VAL A 117 -5.79 15.33 1.24
CA VAL A 117 -6.27 15.46 2.61
C VAL A 117 -7.71 15.93 2.59
N GLU A 118 -8.55 15.27 3.38
CA GLU A 118 -9.93 15.66 3.56
C GLU A 118 -10.28 15.61 5.05
N TRP A 119 -10.92 16.65 5.57
CA TRP A 119 -11.44 16.65 6.94
C TRP A 119 -12.84 17.25 7.01
N GLN A 120 -13.64 16.82 7.99
CA GLN A 120 -14.88 17.51 8.33
C GLN A 120 -14.60 18.45 9.52
N PRO A 121 -14.79 19.77 9.37
CA PRO A 121 -14.60 20.72 10.46
C PRO A 121 -15.48 20.40 11.68
N SER A 122 -15.03 20.80 12.86
CA SER A 122 -15.80 20.60 14.07
C SER A 122 -17.12 21.36 14.01
N SER A 123 -18.16 20.80 14.61
CA SER A 123 -19.47 21.43 14.70
C SER A 123 -19.98 21.36 16.13
N GLY A 124 -20.92 22.26 16.49
CA GLY A 124 -21.51 22.26 17.84
C GLY A 124 -22.19 20.94 18.23
N THR A 125 -22.48 20.07 17.26
CA THR A 125 -23.07 18.73 17.45
C THR A 125 -22.07 17.58 17.31
N ASN A 126 -20.89 17.83 16.77
CA ASN A 126 -19.82 16.83 16.62
C ASN A 126 -18.45 17.51 16.85
N PRO A 127 -17.86 17.37 18.04
CA PRO A 127 -16.55 17.94 18.33
C PRO A 127 -15.40 17.14 17.71
N SER A 128 -15.64 15.93 17.23
CA SER A 128 -14.61 15.14 16.55
C SER A 128 -14.38 15.66 15.13
N ILE A 129 -13.11 15.79 14.75
CA ILE A 129 -12.68 16.20 13.43
C ILE A 129 -12.20 14.94 12.69
N PRO A 130 -13.07 14.29 11.91
CA PRO A 130 -12.66 13.16 11.09
C PRO A 130 -11.74 13.66 9.97
N ILE A 131 -10.62 12.99 9.78
CA ILE A 131 -9.54 13.34 8.85
C ILE A 131 -9.15 12.08 8.09
N THR A 132 -8.98 12.21 6.78
CA THR A 132 -8.31 11.24 5.92
C THR A 132 -7.15 11.91 5.22
N VAL A 133 -6.04 11.19 5.14
CA VAL A 133 -4.88 11.55 4.31
C VAL A 133 -4.58 10.36 3.41
N GLN A 134 -4.37 10.64 2.13
CA GLN A 134 -3.92 9.66 1.15
C GLN A 134 -2.64 10.18 0.51
N CYS A 135 -1.71 9.27 0.24
CA CYS A 135 -0.46 9.58 -0.41
C CYS A 135 -0.16 8.50 -1.44
N SER A 136 0.07 8.90 -2.69
CA SER A 136 0.34 8.02 -3.82
C SER A 136 1.51 8.56 -4.62
N ASP A 137 2.52 7.73 -4.84
CA ASP A 137 3.74 8.06 -5.58
C ASP A 137 4.45 9.36 -5.11
N ASN A 138 4.31 9.70 -3.82
CA ASN A 138 5.00 10.83 -3.18
C ASN A 138 5.88 10.36 -2.01
N TYR A 139 7.18 10.64 -2.12
CA TYR A 139 8.23 10.20 -1.19
C TYR A 139 8.66 11.29 -0.20
N SER A 140 7.98 12.43 -0.20
CA SER A 140 8.35 13.63 0.58
C SER A 140 7.61 13.78 1.90
N VAL A 141 6.59 12.95 2.14
CA VAL A 141 5.77 12.98 3.36
C VAL A 141 5.64 11.60 3.97
N SER A 142 5.51 11.57 5.29
CA SER A 142 5.28 10.36 6.06
C SER A 142 4.10 10.52 7.00
N MET A 143 3.48 9.39 7.37
CA MET A 143 2.52 9.32 8.45
C MET A 143 2.91 8.20 9.39
N GLN A 144 3.24 8.52 10.64
CA GLN A 144 3.65 7.54 11.65
C GLN A 144 4.84 6.70 11.18
N GLY A 145 5.78 7.34 10.44
CA GLY A 145 6.94 6.68 9.84
C GLY A 145 6.64 5.84 8.59
N VAL A 146 5.43 5.88 8.04
CA VAL A 146 5.06 5.25 6.77
C VAL A 146 5.18 6.26 5.65
N SER A 147 6.02 5.97 4.65
CA SER A 147 6.21 6.76 3.44
C SER A 147 6.17 5.87 2.20
N CYS A 148 5.87 6.44 1.03
CA CYS A 148 6.12 5.72 -0.23
C CYS A 148 7.62 5.40 -0.35
N GLY A 149 7.95 4.26 -0.94
CA GLY A 149 9.31 3.74 -1.07
C GLY A 149 9.82 2.96 0.14
N ASN A 150 9.12 2.96 1.28
CA ASN A 150 9.49 2.05 2.37
C ASN A 150 9.26 0.59 1.95
N SER A 151 10.17 -0.29 2.37
CA SER A 151 9.97 -1.74 2.31
C SER A 151 8.75 -2.15 3.13
N TYR A 152 7.87 -2.97 2.57
CA TYR A 152 6.72 -3.49 3.29
C TYR A 152 7.09 -4.19 4.60
N GLU A 153 8.15 -5.01 4.60
CA GLU A 153 8.56 -5.76 5.80
C GLU A 153 9.05 -4.84 6.91
N ASP A 154 9.75 -3.75 6.56
CA ASP A 154 10.22 -2.75 7.53
C ASP A 154 9.05 -1.92 8.06
N THR A 155 8.15 -1.46 7.18
CA THR A 155 6.93 -0.74 7.55
C THR A 155 6.06 -1.56 8.49
N LYS A 156 5.76 -2.82 8.12
CA LYS A 156 4.97 -3.75 8.94
C LYS A 156 5.64 -3.94 10.31
N SER A 157 6.94 -4.21 10.33
CA SER A 157 7.67 -4.43 11.57
C SER A 157 7.62 -3.20 12.48
N SER A 158 7.81 -2.00 11.91
CA SER A 158 7.72 -0.73 12.64
C SER A 158 6.31 -0.50 13.21
N LEU A 159 5.26 -0.66 12.41
CA LEU A 159 3.88 -0.49 12.86
C LEU A 159 3.55 -1.43 14.02
N LEU A 160 3.87 -2.72 13.90
CA LEU A 160 3.61 -3.70 14.96
C LEU A 160 4.39 -3.41 16.24
N GLN A 161 5.66 -2.96 16.12
CA GLN A 161 6.47 -2.56 17.29
C GLN A 161 5.91 -1.32 17.99
N ASN A 162 5.26 -0.43 17.25
CA ASN A 162 4.64 0.79 17.76
C ASN A 162 3.18 0.61 18.21
N GLY A 163 2.71 -0.64 18.40
CA GLY A 163 1.41 -0.93 19.00
C GLY A 163 0.23 -0.95 18.03
N TRP A 164 0.49 -0.86 16.73
CA TRP A 164 -0.53 -1.13 15.72
C TRP A 164 -0.80 -2.63 15.63
N ARG A 165 -2.05 -3.01 15.33
CA ARG A 165 -2.42 -4.41 15.04
C ARG A 165 -2.81 -4.56 13.57
N ALA A 166 -2.33 -5.62 12.94
CA ALA A 166 -2.81 -6.00 11.62
C ALA A 166 -4.31 -6.32 11.66
N VAL A 167 -5.05 -5.86 10.65
CA VAL A 167 -6.49 -6.10 10.47
C VAL A 167 -6.78 -6.51 9.02
N GLY A 168 -7.96 -7.08 8.80
CA GLY A 168 -8.37 -7.59 7.49
C GLY A 168 -8.30 -9.11 7.39
N THR A 169 -8.56 -9.63 6.19
CA THR A 169 -8.68 -11.07 5.95
C THR A 169 -7.36 -11.73 5.54
N ASP A 170 -6.41 -10.97 5.00
CA ASP A 170 -5.07 -11.47 4.71
C ASP A 170 -4.20 -11.44 5.97
N THR A 171 -4.11 -12.59 6.62
CA THR A 171 -3.32 -12.77 7.83
C THR A 171 -1.83 -13.03 7.55
N LYS A 172 -1.46 -13.33 6.31
CA LYS A 172 -0.07 -13.61 5.93
C LYS A 172 0.62 -12.35 5.43
N HIS A 173 -0.12 -11.51 4.73
CA HIS A 173 0.37 -10.28 4.13
C HIS A 173 -0.59 -9.11 4.40
N PRO A 174 -0.82 -8.75 5.68
CA PRO A 174 -1.78 -7.71 6.03
C PRO A 174 -1.36 -6.36 5.44
N ASN A 175 -2.30 -5.69 4.79
CA ASN A 175 -2.10 -4.37 4.21
C ASN A 175 -2.86 -3.26 4.96
N SER A 176 -3.44 -3.58 6.12
CA SER A 176 -4.18 -2.62 6.94
C SER A 176 -3.86 -2.83 8.42
N PHE A 177 -3.69 -1.72 9.13
CA PHE A 177 -3.23 -1.67 10.50
C PHE A 177 -4.10 -0.72 11.30
N LEU A 178 -4.52 -1.15 12.49
CA LEU A 178 -5.39 -0.39 13.38
C LEU A 178 -4.67 -0.09 14.69
N MET A 179 -4.81 1.13 15.18
CA MET A 179 -4.43 1.52 16.53
C MET A 179 -5.67 1.99 17.28
N GLU A 180 -5.83 1.53 18.52
CA GLU A 180 -6.86 2.02 19.43
C GLU A 180 -6.17 2.59 20.67
N THR A 181 -6.48 3.83 21.04
CA THR A 181 -5.92 4.48 22.23
C THR A 181 -6.77 4.22 23.47
N ASP A 182 -6.22 4.52 24.65
CA ASP A 182 -6.96 4.41 25.93
C ASP A 182 -8.24 5.28 25.97
N ASN A 183 -8.30 6.32 25.11
CA ASN A 183 -9.46 7.20 24.98
C ASN A 183 -10.48 6.70 23.92
N ASN A 184 -10.34 5.46 23.44
CA ASN A 184 -11.10 4.87 22.34
C ASN A 184 -10.98 5.63 21.01
N GLU A 185 -9.91 6.41 20.82
CA GLU A 185 -9.60 6.95 19.48
C GLU A 185 -9.08 5.81 18.61
N ARG A 186 -9.44 5.85 17.33
CA ARG A 186 -9.10 4.80 16.38
C ARG A 186 -8.41 5.39 15.17
N PHE A 187 -7.28 4.82 14.82
CA PHE A 187 -6.52 5.18 13.64
C PHE A 187 -6.35 3.97 12.74
N LEU A 188 -6.58 4.15 11.45
CA LEU A 188 -6.33 3.13 10.44
C LEU A 188 -5.20 3.61 9.53
N ILE A 189 -4.26 2.72 9.22
CA ILE A 189 -3.32 2.88 8.11
C ILE A 189 -3.53 1.72 7.14
N SER A 190 -3.67 2.02 5.86
CA SER A 190 -3.72 1.02 4.78
C SER A 190 -2.59 1.26 3.79
N LEU A 191 -2.05 0.17 3.23
CA LEU A 191 -0.89 0.18 2.34
C LEU A 191 -1.28 -0.43 0.98
N THR A 192 -0.82 0.20 -0.09
CA THR A 192 -0.73 -0.38 -1.43
C THR A 192 0.74 -0.57 -1.77
N LEU A 193 1.09 -1.72 -2.34
CA LEU A 193 2.47 -2.08 -2.66
C LEU A 193 2.69 -2.15 -4.17
N ASP A 194 3.89 -1.79 -4.60
CA ASP A 194 4.35 -2.03 -5.97
C ASP A 194 4.86 -3.46 -6.17
N SER A 195 5.35 -3.77 -7.37
CA SER A 195 5.88 -5.09 -7.73
C SER A 195 7.18 -5.48 -7.01
N SER A 196 7.80 -4.55 -6.27
CA SER A 196 9.02 -4.76 -5.50
C SER A 196 8.77 -4.95 -4.00
N ASP A 197 7.51 -5.09 -3.59
CA ASP A 197 7.07 -5.09 -2.19
C ASP A 197 7.44 -3.80 -1.43
N SER A 198 7.51 -2.67 -2.16
CA SER A 198 7.67 -1.34 -1.57
C SER A 198 6.31 -0.64 -1.50
N VAL A 199 6.10 0.22 -0.50
CA VAL A 199 4.88 1.04 -0.37
C VAL A 199 4.80 2.01 -1.54
N SER A 200 3.79 1.87 -2.40
CA SER A 200 3.52 2.80 -3.51
C SER A 200 2.46 3.84 -3.14
N GLU A 201 1.55 3.46 -2.25
CA GLU A 201 0.52 4.33 -1.71
C GLU A 201 0.20 3.95 -0.27
N TRP A 202 -0.21 4.93 0.53
CA TRP A 202 -0.74 4.72 1.87
C TRP A 202 -1.91 5.65 2.16
N ASP A 203 -2.84 5.16 2.97
CA ASP A 203 -3.98 5.89 3.50
C ASP A 203 -3.92 5.92 5.02
N TRP A 204 -4.26 7.05 5.63
CA TRP A 204 -4.44 7.19 7.07
C TRP A 204 -5.78 7.86 7.38
N CYS A 205 -6.51 7.39 8.40
CA CYS A 205 -7.69 8.08 8.90
C CYS A 205 -7.94 7.89 10.40
N ASN A 206 -8.59 8.87 11.05
CA ASN A 206 -8.95 8.84 12.48
C ASN A 206 -10.46 8.66 12.77
N TRP A 207 -11.23 8.23 11.78
CA TRP A 207 -12.69 8.20 11.83
C TRP A 207 -13.24 6.91 11.22
N PRO A 208 -14.51 6.54 11.46
CA PRO A 208 -14.92 5.18 11.19
C PRO A 208 -15.10 4.91 9.70
N GLN A 209 -14.30 4.00 9.13
CA GLN A 209 -14.55 3.43 7.80
C GLN A 209 -15.49 2.21 7.81
N GLY A 210 -16.44 2.14 8.77
CA GLY A 210 -17.40 1.02 8.88
C GLY A 210 -16.87 -0.22 9.62
N ASN A 211 -17.47 -1.40 9.37
CA ASN A 211 -17.27 -2.70 10.07
C ASN A 211 -15.85 -3.31 9.97
N LEU A 212 -14.79 -2.52 9.83
CA LEU A 212 -13.40 -2.96 9.98
C LEU A 212 -13.09 -3.49 11.40
N VAL A 213 -14.07 -3.45 12.30
CA VAL A 213 -14.10 -4.12 13.60
C VAL A 213 -15.09 -5.30 13.57
N VAL A 214 -14.95 -6.27 12.66
CA VAL A 214 -15.70 -7.54 12.73
C VAL A 214 -14.90 -8.73 12.19
N GLN A 215 -14.03 -9.33 13.02
CA GLN A 215 -14.09 -10.72 13.53
C GLN A 215 -12.78 -11.13 14.20
#